data_AF-A0A4P9WPC9-F1
#
_entry.id   AF-A0A4P9WPC9-F1
#
_cell.length_a   1.000
_cell.length_b   1.000
_cell.length_c   1.000
_cell.angle_alpha   90.00
_cell.angle_beta   90.00
_cell.angle_gamma   90.00
#
_symmetry.space_group_name_H-M   'P 1'
#
loop_
_entity.id
_entity.type
_entity.pdbx_description
1 polymer ?
#
loop_
_entity_poly.entity_id
_entity_poly.type
_entity_poly.pdbx_seq_one_letter_code
_entity_poly.pdbx_strand_id
1 'polypeptide(L)'
;RTVRAFSQENREVARYGDAIQNVYDIALRDGRATAVFYAGMMYSGNLLMLALLYFGGQMAQANEITVGELISFSMYTVYVGGAMVGLTSFFSEIMKGLGASTRLFTLLERPRNIEQATGITLPAVRGRVRIEDLTFAYPTRPDTDV
;
A
#
# COMPACT_ATOMS: atom_id res chain seq x y z
N ARG A 1 -25.04 -3.28 -23.83
CA ARG A 1 -25.75 -3.14 -25.13
C ARG A 1 -24.89 -2.45 -26.19
N THR A 2 -24.15 -1.40 -25.85
CA THR A 2 -23.28 -0.64 -26.79
C THR A 2 -22.11 -1.45 -27.34
N VAL A 3 -21.36 -2.21 -26.52
CA VAL A 3 -20.22 -3.03 -26.99
C VAL A 3 -20.64 -4.11 -27.99
N ARG A 4 -21.79 -4.76 -27.75
CA ARG A 4 -22.42 -5.72 -28.67
C ARG A 4 -22.94 -5.07 -29.95
N ALA A 5 -23.52 -3.87 -29.83
CA ALA A 5 -24.02 -3.12 -30.97
C ALA A 5 -22.90 -2.69 -31.94
N PHE A 6 -21.68 -2.53 -31.44
CA PHE A 6 -20.48 -2.22 -32.23
C PHE A 6 -19.55 -3.43 -32.48
N SER A 7 -19.95 -4.65 -32.09
CA SER A 7 -19.14 -5.88 -32.21
C SER A 7 -17.70 -5.76 -31.66
N GLN A 8 -17.49 -4.94 -30.62
CA GLN A 8 -16.17 -4.65 -30.03
C GLN A 8 -15.79 -5.61 -28.89
N GLU A 9 -16.49 -6.75 -28.74
CA GLU A 9 -16.28 -7.70 -27.64
C GLU A 9 -14.84 -8.22 -27.59
N ASN A 10 -14.26 -8.61 -28.74
CA ASN A 10 -12.88 -9.09 -28.82
C ASN A 10 -11.86 -8.01 -28.39
N ARG A 11 -12.12 -6.73 -28.67
CA ARG A 11 -11.23 -5.63 -28.28
C ARG A 11 -11.24 -5.40 -26.77
N GLU A 12 -12.40 -5.48 -26.13
CA GLU A 12 -12.45 -5.36 -24.66
C GLU A 12 -11.94 -6.60 -23.94
N VAL A 13 -12.10 -7.79 -24.51
CA VAL A 13 -11.46 -9.01 -23.99
C VAL A 13 -9.94 -8.89 -24.09
N ALA A 14 -9.39 -8.41 -25.21
CA ALA A 14 -7.95 -8.17 -25.35
C ALA A 14 -7.45 -7.13 -24.34
N ARG A 15 -8.12 -5.98 -24.23
CA ARG A 15 -7.74 -4.92 -23.27
C ARG A 15 -7.77 -5.41 -21.82
N TYR A 16 -8.76 -6.23 -21.47
CA TYR A 16 -8.85 -6.83 -20.15
C TYR A 16 -7.76 -7.88 -19.92
N GLY A 17 -7.45 -8.68 -20.95
CA GLY A 17 -6.33 -9.64 -20.94
C GLY A 17 -4.99 -8.96 -20.66
N ASP A 18 -4.70 -7.86 -21.36
CA ASP A 18 -3.47 -7.08 -21.17
C ASP A 18 -3.39 -6.50 -19.74
N ALA A 19 -4.52 -6.04 -19.19
CA ALA A 19 -4.58 -5.54 -17.83
C ALA A 19 -4.32 -6.65 -16.79
N ILE A 20 -4.87 -7.85 -17.00
CA ILE A 20 -4.61 -9.01 -16.14
C ILE A 20 -3.15 -9.43 -16.22
N GLN A 21 -2.57 -9.47 -17.41
CA GLN A 21 -1.18 -9.89 -17.60
C GLN A 21 -0.22 -8.97 -16.83
N ASN A 22 -0.46 -7.66 -16.87
CA ASN A 22 0.32 -6.69 -16.10
C ASN A 22 0.22 -6.94 -14.59
N VAL A 23 -0.99 -7.22 -14.06
CA VAL A 23 -1.18 -7.54 -12.63
C VAL A 23 -0.48 -8.85 -12.27
N TYR A 24 -0.56 -9.86 -13.14
CA TYR A 24 0.11 -11.14 -12.95
C TYR A 24 1.63 -10.98 -12.88
N ASP A 25 2.23 -10.21 -13.80
CA ASP A 25 3.68 -9.99 -13.81
C ASP A 25 4.16 -9.25 -12.56
N ILE A 26 3.37 -8.29 -12.06
CA ILE A 26 3.63 -7.60 -10.79
C ILE A 26 3.55 -8.59 -9.62
N ALA A 27 2.49 -9.40 -9.56
CA ALA A 27 2.32 -10.40 -8.51
C ALA A 27 3.43 -11.46 -8.52
N LEU A 28 3.91 -11.85 -9.70
CA LEU A 28 5.01 -12.80 -9.83
C LEU A 28 6.34 -12.21 -9.35
N ARG A 29 6.60 -10.93 -9.65
CA ARG A 29 7.79 -10.22 -9.14
C ARG A 29 7.74 -10.05 -7.63
N ASP A 30 6.57 -9.66 -7.10
CA ASP A 30 6.34 -9.55 -5.66
C ASP A 30 6.55 -10.90 -4.97
N GLY A 31 5.91 -11.96 -5.46
CA GLY A 31 6.06 -13.32 -4.92
C GLY A 31 7.51 -13.82 -4.93
N ARG A 32 8.27 -13.53 -6.00
CA ARG A 32 9.72 -13.87 -6.04
C ARG A 32 10.52 -13.06 -5.03
N ALA A 33 10.28 -11.75 -4.92
CA ALA A 33 10.96 -10.90 -3.96
C ALA A 33 10.68 -11.34 -2.52
N THR A 34 9.41 -11.62 -2.20
CA THR A 34 8.98 -12.15 -0.89
C THR A 34 9.62 -13.50 -0.61
N ALA A 35 9.62 -14.43 -1.57
CA ALA A 35 10.22 -15.75 -1.38
C ALA A 35 11.73 -15.66 -1.10
N VAL A 36 12.47 -14.87 -1.89
CA VAL A 36 13.91 -14.67 -1.68
C VAL A 36 14.19 -13.99 -0.34
N PHE A 37 13.36 -13.01 0.06
CA PHE A 37 13.51 -12.33 1.34
C PHE A 37 13.31 -13.28 2.52
N TYR A 38 12.22 -14.06 2.55
CA TYR A 38 11.98 -15.03 3.63
C TYR A 38 13.00 -16.16 3.63
N ALA A 39 13.41 -16.66 2.46
CA ALA A 39 14.47 -17.66 2.37
C ALA A 39 15.79 -17.12 2.92
N GLY A 40 16.18 -15.90 2.56
CA GLY A 40 17.38 -15.24 3.05
C GLY A 40 17.35 -14.99 4.56
N MET A 41 16.21 -14.52 5.08
CA MET A 41 15.99 -14.32 6.52
C MET A 41 16.09 -15.63 7.30
N MET A 42 15.49 -16.71 6.79
CA MET A 42 15.53 -18.01 7.48
C MET A 42 16.93 -18.62 7.43
N TYR A 43 17.62 -18.49 6.30
CA TYR A 43 19.00 -18.97 6.15
C TYR A 43 19.97 -18.20 7.05
N SER A 44 19.86 -16.86 7.09
CA SER A 44 20.70 -16.04 7.97
C SER A 44 20.43 -16.32 9.44
N GLY A 45 19.17 -16.48 9.84
CA GLY A 45 18.80 -16.84 11.21
C GLY A 45 19.40 -18.19 11.65
N ASN A 46 19.32 -19.21 10.79
CA ASN A 46 19.95 -20.51 11.06
C ASN A 46 21.48 -20.41 11.11
N LEU A 47 22.09 -19.65 10.19
CA LEU A 47 23.54 -19.46 10.17
C LEU A 47 24.04 -18.76 11.45
N LEU A 48 23.29 -17.77 11.93
CA LEU A 48 23.60 -17.03 13.15
C LEU A 48 23.48 -17.92 14.38
N MET A 49 22.47 -18.80 14.42
CA MET A 49 22.33 -19.83 15.45
C MET A 49 23.51 -20.82 15.42
N LEU A 50 23.87 -21.33 14.24
CA LEU A 50 25.01 -22.25 14.08
C LEU A 50 26.33 -21.60 14.52
N ALA A 51 26.57 -20.34 14.16
CA ALA A 51 27.73 -19.59 14.59
C ALA A 51 27.75 -19.42 16.12
N LEU A 52 26.60 -19.09 16.71
CA LEU A 52 26.44 -18.94 18.15
C LEU A 52 26.73 -20.25 18.90
N LEU A 53 26.25 -21.40 18.40
CA LEU A 53 26.58 -22.71 18.96
C LEU A 53 28.06 -23.07 18.77
N TYR A 54 28.66 -22.72 17.63
CA TYR A 54 30.07 -23.03 17.36
C TYR A 54 31.01 -22.29 18.30
N PHE A 55 30.88 -20.95 18.37
CA PHE A 55 31.71 -20.11 19.25
C PHE A 55 31.38 -20.36 20.72
N GLY A 56 30.09 -20.42 21.07
CA GLY A 56 29.65 -20.71 22.43
C GLY A 56 30.07 -22.11 22.90
N GLY A 57 30.05 -23.10 22.00
CA GLY A 57 30.52 -24.45 22.28
C GLY A 57 32.04 -24.53 22.50
N GLN A 58 32.84 -23.72 21.78
CA GLN A 58 34.28 -23.61 22.06
C GLN A 58 34.55 -22.95 23.42
N MET A 59 33.85 -21.85 23.76
CA MET A 59 34.01 -21.19 25.06
C MET A 59 33.56 -22.09 26.22
N ALA A 60 32.53 -22.91 26.02
CA ALA A 60 32.11 -23.90 27.00
C ALA A 60 33.16 -25.00 27.20
N GLN A 61 33.81 -25.47 26.12
CA GLN A 61 34.92 -26.42 26.23
C GLN A 61 36.15 -25.82 26.91
N ALA A 62 36.39 -24.52 26.75
CA ALA A 62 37.45 -23.78 27.44
C ALA A 62 37.13 -23.51 28.93
N ASN A 63 35.97 -23.94 29.44
CA ASN A 63 35.44 -23.61 30.78
C ASN A 63 35.29 -22.11 31.05
N GLU A 64 35.20 -21.27 30.02
CA GLU A 64 34.93 -19.83 30.18
C GLU A 64 33.46 -19.55 30.48
N ILE A 65 32.56 -20.38 29.95
CA ILE A 65 31.12 -20.33 30.17
C ILE A 65 30.58 -21.73 30.48
N THR A 66 29.50 -21.79 31.24
CA THR A 66 28.78 -23.05 31.47
C THR A 66 27.82 -23.35 30.32
N VAL A 67 27.50 -24.64 30.14
CA VAL A 67 26.48 -25.07 29.16
C VAL A 67 25.12 -24.41 29.46
N GLY A 68 24.80 -24.18 30.74
CA GLY A 68 23.56 -23.50 31.15
C GLY A 68 23.51 -22.03 30.72
N GLU A 69 24.64 -21.32 30.81
CA GLU A 69 24.75 -19.93 30.33
C GLU A 69 24.62 -19.84 28.82
N LEU A 70 25.22 -20.78 28.07
CA LEU A 70 25.08 -20.85 26.63
C LEU A 70 23.62 -21.06 26.20
N ILE A 71 22.91 -22.00 26.85
CA ILE A 71 21.49 -22.26 26.58
C ILE A 71 20.66 -21.01 26.92
N SER A 72 20.89 -20.40 28.09
CA SER A 72 20.15 -19.19 28.51
C SER A 72 20.35 -18.03 27.52
N PHE A 73 21.59 -17.79 27.10
CA PHE A 73 21.93 -16.77 26.09
C PHE A 73 21.26 -17.04 24.74
N SER A 74 21.24 -18.31 24.29
CA SER A 74 20.56 -18.70 23.05
C SER A 74 19.05 -18.42 23.12
N MET A 75 18.40 -18.72 24.26
CA MET A 75 16.97 -18.45 24.45
C MET A 75 16.68 -16.95 24.43
N TYR A 76 17.48 -16.14 25.11
CA TYR A 76 17.33 -14.68 25.08
C TYR A 76 17.56 -14.10 23.69
N THR A 77 18.53 -14.63 22.93
CA THR A 77 18.80 -14.19 21.57
C THR A 77 17.60 -14.44 20.65
N VAL A 78 16.98 -15.63 20.74
CA VAL A 78 15.76 -15.94 19.98
C VAL A 78 14.61 -15.03 20.40
N TYR A 79 14.44 -14.78 21.69
CA TYR A 79 13.38 -13.91 22.20
C TYR A 79 13.51 -12.47 21.70
N VAL A 80 14.73 -11.90 21.78
CA VAL A 80 15.04 -10.56 21.27
C VAL A 80 14.87 -10.49 19.75
N GLY A 81 15.32 -11.52 19.02
CA GLY A 81 15.14 -11.61 17.58
C GLY A 81 13.67 -11.62 17.16
N GLY A 82 12.85 -12.42 17.84
CA GLY A 82 11.39 -12.46 17.62
C GLY A 82 10.72 -11.12 17.92
N ALA A 83 11.10 -10.47 19.03
CA ALA A 83 10.57 -9.15 19.40
C ALA A 83 10.92 -8.08 18.34
N MET A 84 12.14 -8.10 17.80
CA MET A 84 12.54 -7.19 16.72
C MET A 84 11.70 -7.39 15.45
N VAL A 85 11.48 -8.65 15.03
CA VAL A 85 10.63 -8.95 13.86
C VAL A 85 9.20 -8.46 14.07
N GLY A 86 8.66 -8.66 15.28
CA GLY A 86 7.34 -8.14 15.66
C GLY A 86 7.27 -6.62 15.57
N LEU A 87 8.28 -5.92 16.09
CA LEU A 87 8.36 -4.46 16.04
C LEU A 87 8.43 -3.93 14.60
N THR A 88 9.24 -4.55 13.74
CA THR A 88 9.32 -4.18 12.31
C THR A 88 7.99 -4.39 11.58
N SER A 89 7.27 -5.45 11.91
CA SER A 89 5.95 -5.75 11.34
C SER A 89 4.92 -4.70 11.76
N PHE A 90 4.88 -4.37 13.06
CA PHE A 90 4.00 -3.34 13.60
C PHE A 90 4.27 -1.96 12.98
N PHE A 91 5.54 -1.60 12.82
CA PHE A 91 5.93 -0.35 12.14
C PHE A 91 5.44 -0.33 10.67
N SER A 92 5.55 -1.46 9.98
CA SER A 92 5.07 -1.60 8.60
C SER A 92 3.55 -1.45 8.49
N GLU A 93 2.79 -1.94 9.47
CA GLU A 93 1.33 -1.75 9.53
C GLU A 93 0.94 -0.30 9.75
N ILE A 94 1.64 0.42 10.65
CA ILE A 94 1.43 1.86 10.85
C ILE A 94 1.67 2.62 9.54
N MET A 95 2.75 2.32 8.83
CA MET A 95 3.06 2.95 7.53
C MET A 95 1.97 2.68 6.48
N LYS A 96 1.44 1.45 6.42
CA LYS A 96 0.30 1.12 5.54
C LYS A 96 -0.95 1.92 5.94
N GLY A 97 -1.22 2.06 7.24
CA GLY A 97 -2.33 2.87 7.76
C GLY A 97 -2.22 4.35 7.37
N LEU A 98 -1.03 4.94 7.50
CA LEU A 98 -0.75 6.33 7.09
C LEU A 98 -0.90 6.53 5.57
N GLY A 99 -0.42 5.57 4.77
CA GLY A 99 -0.58 5.63 3.31
C GLY A 99 -2.06 5.57 2.88
N ALA A 100 -2.85 4.72 3.54
CA ALA A 100 -4.29 4.61 3.26
C ALA A 100 -5.06 5.87 3.71
N SER A 101 -4.71 6.44 4.86
CA SER A 101 -5.38 7.64 5.39
C SER A 101 -5.09 8.89 4.53
N THR A 102 -3.92 8.97 3.90
CA THR A 102 -3.55 10.09 3.02
C THR A 102 -4.62 10.37 1.97
N ARG A 103 -5.15 9.33 1.32
CA ARG A 103 -6.21 9.48 0.30
C ARG A 103 -7.55 9.94 0.87
N LEU A 104 -7.87 9.53 2.10
CA LEU A 104 -9.06 9.99 2.81
C LEU A 104 -8.95 11.47 3.17
N PHE A 105 -7.82 11.89 3.73
CA PHE A 105 -7.58 13.29 4.07
C PHE A 105 -7.55 14.18 2.82
N THR A 106 -6.93 13.73 1.73
CA THR A 106 -6.93 14.47 0.46
C THR A 106 -8.37 14.69 -0.06
N LEU A 107 -9.28 13.75 0.19
CA LEU A 107 -10.68 13.89 -0.19
C LEU A 107 -11.45 14.83 0.75
N LEU A 108 -11.20 14.74 2.06
CA LEU A 108 -11.83 15.59 3.08
C LEU A 108 -11.40 17.06 2.96
N GLU A 109 -10.13 17.30 2.67
CA GLU A 109 -9.53 18.64 2.55
C GLU A 109 -9.77 19.28 1.17
N ARG A 110 -10.37 18.54 0.23
CA ARG A 110 -10.61 19.05 -1.12
C ARG A 110 -11.53 20.28 -1.05
N PRO A 111 -11.08 21.47 -1.50
CA PRO A 111 -11.89 22.67 -1.46
C PRO A 111 -13.12 22.50 -2.37
N ARG A 112 -14.30 22.87 -1.86
CA ARG A 112 -15.52 22.92 -2.66
C ARG A 112 -15.50 24.19 -3.50
N ASN A 113 -15.43 24.05 -4.83
CA ASN A 113 -15.45 25.19 -5.76
C ASN A 113 -16.82 25.91 -5.82
N ILE A 114 -17.88 25.34 -5.26
CA ILE A 114 -19.21 25.94 -5.21
C ILE A 114 -19.68 25.91 -3.76
N GLU A 115 -19.81 27.09 -3.15
CA GLU A 115 -20.41 27.22 -1.83
C GLU A 115 -21.92 27.04 -1.92
N GLN A 116 -22.46 25.98 -1.30
CA GLN A 116 -23.90 25.70 -1.31
C GLN A 116 -24.70 26.56 -0.32
N ALA A 117 -24.04 27.24 0.62
CA ALA A 117 -24.70 27.86 1.78
C ALA A 117 -24.80 29.39 1.69
N THR A 118 -24.12 30.02 0.72
CA THR A 118 -24.09 31.47 0.51
C THR A 118 -25.10 31.83 -0.57
N GLY A 119 -26.37 31.90 -0.18
CA GLY A 119 -27.47 32.29 -1.05
C GLY A 119 -28.48 33.16 -0.33
N ILE A 120 -29.23 33.95 -1.09
CA ILE A 120 -30.33 34.77 -0.56
C ILE A 120 -31.63 34.02 -0.82
N THR A 121 -32.40 33.75 0.24
CA THR A 121 -33.73 33.18 0.12
C THR A 121 -34.70 34.26 -0.36
N LEU A 122 -35.23 34.11 -1.58
CA LEU A 122 -36.19 35.06 -2.15
C LEU A 122 -37.60 34.77 -1.62
N PRO A 123 -38.32 35.77 -1.06
CA PRO A 123 -39.65 35.57 -0.45
C PRO A 123 -40.77 35.28 -1.46
N ALA A 124 -40.62 35.73 -2.72
CA ALA A 124 -41.50 35.37 -3.82
C ALA A 124 -40.74 35.44 -5.15
N VAL A 125 -40.81 34.37 -5.95
CA VAL A 125 -40.11 34.27 -7.24
C VAL A 125 -41.12 34.34 -8.39
N ARG A 126 -40.99 35.35 -9.26
CA ARG A 126 -41.83 35.51 -10.46
C ARG A 126 -41.38 34.63 -11.65
N GLY A 127 -40.26 33.91 -11.52
CA GLY A 127 -39.76 32.96 -12.52
C GLY A 127 -39.17 33.58 -13.79
N ARG A 128 -38.89 34.89 -13.82
CA ARG A 128 -38.23 35.52 -14.97
C ARG A 128 -36.73 35.27 -14.89
N VAL A 129 -36.20 34.50 -15.83
CA VAL A 129 -34.76 34.24 -16.00
C VAL A 129 -34.29 34.98 -17.25
N ARG A 130 -33.16 35.69 -17.13
CA ARG A 130 -32.49 36.36 -18.24
C ARG A 130 -31.03 35.95 -18.23
N ILE A 131 -30.49 35.61 -19.38
CA ILE A 131 -29.08 35.26 -19.59
C ILE A 131 -28.51 36.36 -20.49
N GLU A 132 -27.41 36.97 -20.09
CA GLU A 132 -26.77 38.06 -20.82
C GLU A 132 -25.28 37.77 -20.95
N ASP A 133 -24.76 37.84 -22.18
CA ASP A 133 -23.33 37.72 -22.52
C ASP A 133 -22.60 36.56 -21.82
N LEU A 134 -23.23 35.38 -21.77
CA LEU A 134 -22.66 34.18 -21.17
C LEU A 134 -21.73 33.48 -22.17
N THR A 135 -20.48 33.28 -21.79
CA THR A 135 -19.56 32.33 -22.43
C THR A 135 -19.24 31.23 -21.43
N PHE A 136 -19.37 29.96 -21.84
CA PHE A 136 -19.16 28.83 -20.95
C PHE A 136 -18.36 27.74 -21.66
N ALA A 137 -17.39 27.18 -20.95
CA ALA A 137 -16.67 25.99 -21.35
C ALA A 137 -16.62 25.01 -20.18
N TYR A 138 -16.79 23.72 -20.47
CA TYR A 138 -16.67 22.70 -19.44
C TYR A 138 -15.21 22.56 -18.97
N PRO A 139 -14.94 22.41 -17.66
CA PRO A 139 -13.56 22.29 -17.15
C PRO A 139 -12.76 21.13 -17.75
N THR A 140 -13.45 20.07 -18.19
CA THR A 140 -12.86 18.90 -18.84
C THR A 140 -12.53 19.13 -20.31
N ARG A 141 -13.00 20.23 -20.92
CA ARG A 141 -12.80 20.61 -22.33
C ARG A 141 -12.76 22.13 -22.46
N PRO A 142 -11.69 22.79 -21.98
CA PRO A 142 -11.60 24.25 -21.96
C PRO A 142 -11.51 24.88 -23.37
N ASP A 143 -11.11 24.10 -24.39
CA ASP A 143 -10.90 24.59 -25.76
C ASP A 143 -12.19 24.59 -26.60
N THR A 144 -13.33 24.25 -26.02
CA THR A 144 -14.62 24.22 -26.71
C THR A 144 -15.64 25.03 -25.95
N ASP A 145 -15.94 26.23 -26.45
CA ASP A 145 -17.04 27.05 -25.96
C ASP A 145 -18.38 26.44 -26.40
N VAL A 146 -19.38 26.50 -25.51
CA VAL A 146 -20.75 25.99 -25.74
C VAL A 146 -21.77 27.11 -25.59
#